data_AF-A0AAD1WAE1-F1
#
_entry.id   AF-A0AAD1WAE1-F1
#
_cell.length_a   1.000
_cell.length_b   1.000
_cell.length_c   1.000
_cell.angle_alpha   90.00
_cell.angle_beta   90.00
_cell.angle_gamma   90.00
#
_symmetry.space_group_name_H-M   'P 1'
#
loop_
_entity.id
_entity.type
_entity.pdbx_description
1 polymer ?
#
loop_
_entity_poly.entity_id
_entity_poly.type
_entity_poly.pdbx_seq_one_letter_code
_entity_poly.pdbx_strand_id
1 'polypeptide(L)'
;MVLIKEFRVVLPCSVEEYQVGQLYSVAEASKNETGGGEGIEVLKNEPYEKDGEKGQYTHKIYHLKSKVPGFVKMFAPEGSLVFHEKAWNAYPYCRTIVTHDTNEYMKEDFFIKIETWHKPDLGTQENVHSLDPNIWKTVEVVQIDIADRTQVEPADYKAEEDPAIFQSVKTKRGPLGPNWKKELANTENCPRMCAYKLVTIKFRWWGLQNKVEHFIQKQEKRIFTNFHRQLFCWIDKWIGLTMEDIRRMEDETQKELEAIRKKGTVRGTSAADS
;
A
#
# COMPACT_ATOMS: atom_id res chain seq x y z
N MET A 1 13.25 -2.39 20.27
CA MET A 1 12.33 -3.46 19.83
C MET A 1 11.54 -2.91 18.65
N VAL A 2 11.24 -3.73 17.66
CA VAL A 2 10.45 -3.36 16.47
C VAL A 2 9.27 -4.32 16.35
N LEU A 3 8.16 -3.89 15.76
CA LEU A 3 7.00 -4.73 15.49
C LEU A 3 6.99 -5.14 14.01
N ILE A 4 6.98 -6.44 13.74
CA ILE A 4 7.03 -7.00 12.39
C ILE A 4 5.79 -7.85 12.12
N LYS A 5 5.11 -7.60 11.01
CA LYS A 5 4.02 -8.44 10.48
C LYS A 5 4.21 -8.67 8.99
N GLU A 6 3.82 -9.83 8.49
CA GLU A 6 3.77 -10.11 7.05
C GLU A 6 2.30 -10.18 6.61
N PHE A 7 1.88 -9.24 5.76
CA PHE A 7 0.56 -9.24 5.16
C PHE A 7 0.61 -9.97 3.83
N ARG A 8 -0.15 -11.05 3.69
CA ARG A 8 -0.25 -11.83 2.45
C ARG A 8 -1.56 -11.47 1.73
N VAL A 9 -1.43 -11.01 0.49
CA VAL A 9 -2.57 -10.62 -0.35
C VAL A 9 -2.56 -11.48 -1.60
N VAL A 10 -3.44 -12.48 -1.65
CA VAL A 10 -3.68 -13.30 -2.85
C VAL A 10 -4.56 -12.50 -3.80
N LEU A 11 -4.26 -12.56 -5.10
CA LEU A 11 -4.97 -11.82 -6.14
C LEU A 11 -5.23 -12.68 -7.38
N PRO A 12 -6.40 -12.51 -8.06
CA PRO A 12 -6.74 -13.20 -9.31
C PRO A 12 -6.16 -12.45 -10.52
N CYS A 13 -4.87 -12.16 -10.49
CA CYS A 13 -4.09 -11.60 -11.59
C CYS A 13 -2.69 -12.21 -11.61
N SER A 14 -1.96 -12.05 -12.71
CA SER A 14 -0.58 -12.52 -12.80
C SER A 14 0.38 -11.53 -12.12
N VAL A 15 1.62 -11.96 -11.90
CA VAL A 15 2.68 -11.09 -11.38
C VAL A 15 2.94 -9.94 -12.38
N GLU A 16 2.90 -10.19 -13.67
CA GLU A 16 3.12 -9.21 -14.73
C GLU A 16 1.96 -8.20 -14.81
N GLU A 17 0.71 -8.69 -14.73
CA GLU A 17 -0.48 -7.84 -14.70
C GLU A 17 -0.48 -6.93 -13.47
N TYR A 18 -0.09 -7.47 -12.30
CA TYR A 18 -0.02 -6.69 -11.07
C TYR A 18 0.99 -5.55 -11.14
N GLN A 19 2.11 -5.70 -11.87
CA GLN A 19 3.08 -4.61 -12.03
C GLN A 19 2.43 -3.34 -12.59
N VAL A 20 1.60 -3.50 -13.63
CA VAL A 20 0.85 -2.40 -14.26
C VAL A 20 -0.29 -1.94 -13.36
N GLY A 21 -1.09 -2.88 -12.85
CA GLY A 21 -2.26 -2.59 -12.02
C GLY A 21 -1.91 -1.86 -10.73
N GLN A 22 -0.78 -2.20 -10.09
CA GLN A 22 -0.29 -1.52 -8.90
C GLN A 22 0.04 -0.06 -9.19
N LEU A 23 0.80 0.23 -10.24
CA LEU A 23 1.23 1.59 -10.56
C LEU A 23 0.04 2.48 -10.93
N TYR A 24 -0.89 1.95 -11.74
CA TYR A 24 -2.15 2.63 -12.02
C TYR A 24 -2.94 2.92 -10.74
N SER A 25 -3.12 1.92 -9.88
CA SER A 25 -3.93 2.05 -8.67
C SER A 25 -3.29 2.99 -7.66
N VAL A 26 -1.95 3.04 -7.59
CA VAL A 26 -1.22 4.02 -6.76
C VAL A 26 -1.50 5.44 -7.25
N ALA A 27 -1.47 5.68 -8.57
CA ALA A 27 -1.78 7.00 -9.12
C ALA A 27 -3.21 7.45 -8.76
N GLU A 28 -4.20 6.59 -9.00
CA GLU A 28 -5.62 6.90 -8.72
C GLU A 28 -5.91 7.03 -7.22
N ALA A 29 -5.39 6.13 -6.38
CA ALA A 29 -5.51 6.24 -4.93
C ALA A 29 -4.86 7.52 -4.41
N SER A 30 -3.72 7.94 -4.99
CA SER A 30 -3.06 9.19 -4.62
C SER A 30 -3.95 10.40 -4.87
N LYS A 31 -4.67 10.42 -6.00
CA LYS A 31 -5.62 11.51 -6.33
C LYS A 31 -6.80 11.52 -5.37
N ASN A 32 -7.31 10.35 -5.00
CA ASN A 32 -8.42 10.21 -4.05
C ASN A 32 -8.05 10.66 -2.63
N GLU A 33 -6.77 10.61 -2.28
CA GLU A 33 -6.27 11.00 -0.96
C GLU A 33 -5.68 12.42 -0.89
N THR A 34 -5.68 13.17 -2.00
CA THR A 34 -5.03 14.48 -2.08
C THR A 34 -6.01 15.64 -2.26
N GLY A 35 -5.81 16.71 -1.48
CA GLY A 35 -6.62 17.93 -1.55
C GLY A 35 -6.54 18.76 -0.27
N GLY A 36 -6.79 20.08 -0.38
CA GLY A 36 -6.90 20.98 0.78
C GLY A 36 -5.62 21.13 1.60
N GLY A 37 -4.46 21.08 0.94
CA GLY A 37 -3.14 21.12 1.57
C GLY A 37 -2.63 19.79 2.09
N GLU A 38 -3.43 18.71 2.02
CA GLU A 38 -3.10 17.38 2.52
C GLU A 38 -3.01 16.34 1.39
N GLY A 39 -2.41 15.18 1.68
CA GLY A 39 -2.24 14.07 0.74
C GLY A 39 -0.81 13.93 0.24
N ILE A 40 -0.67 13.55 -1.04
CA ILE A 40 0.59 13.04 -1.60
C ILE A 40 1.22 14.09 -2.50
N GLU A 41 2.51 14.33 -2.29
CA GLU A 41 3.38 15.12 -3.15
C GLU A 41 4.50 14.25 -3.68
N VAL A 42 4.69 14.20 -5.00
CA VAL A 42 5.76 13.42 -5.64
C VAL A 42 6.94 14.34 -5.92
N LEU A 43 8.07 14.10 -5.25
CA LEU A 43 9.30 14.87 -5.45
C LEU A 43 10.20 14.28 -6.53
N LYS A 44 10.30 12.94 -6.56
CA LYS A 44 11.10 12.21 -7.54
C LYS A 44 10.35 10.98 -8.02
N ASN A 45 10.48 10.71 -9.31
CA ASN A 45 10.10 9.47 -9.96
C ASN A 45 11.10 9.22 -11.10
N GLU A 46 12.15 8.45 -10.83
CA GLU A 46 13.26 8.26 -11.77
C GLU A 46 13.76 6.81 -11.78
N PRO A 47 14.24 6.29 -12.91
CA PRO A 47 14.92 5.00 -12.93
C PRO A 47 16.19 5.05 -12.09
N TYR A 48 16.56 3.94 -11.45
CA TYR A 48 17.83 3.81 -10.74
C TYR A 48 18.54 2.50 -11.12
N GLU A 49 19.86 2.52 -10.96
CA GLU A 49 20.72 1.34 -11.02
C GLU A 49 21.73 1.45 -9.87
N LYS A 50 21.76 0.45 -9.00
CA LYS A 50 22.68 0.40 -7.86
C LYS A 50 23.05 -1.05 -7.55
N ASP A 51 24.35 -1.33 -7.45
CA ASP A 51 24.88 -2.66 -7.07
C ASP A 51 24.32 -3.81 -7.92
N GLY A 52 24.02 -3.56 -9.20
CA GLY A 52 23.42 -4.51 -10.14
C GLY A 52 21.88 -4.63 -10.07
N GLU A 53 21.24 -4.01 -9.09
CA GLU A 53 19.78 -3.87 -9.01
C GLU A 53 19.33 -2.69 -9.88
N LYS A 54 18.33 -2.92 -10.73
CA LYS A 54 17.70 -1.89 -11.57
C LYS A 54 16.22 -1.80 -11.23
N GLY A 55 15.68 -0.59 -11.23
CA GLY A 55 14.28 -0.38 -10.92
C GLY A 55 13.84 1.07 -11.04
N GLN A 56 12.72 1.39 -10.41
CA GLN A 56 12.22 2.76 -10.28
C GLN A 56 12.39 3.25 -8.84
N TYR A 57 13.00 4.42 -8.70
CA TYR A 57 13.08 5.13 -7.44
C TYR A 57 11.99 6.19 -7.36
N THR A 58 11.28 6.25 -6.25
CA THR A 58 10.35 7.33 -5.96
C THR A 58 10.64 7.95 -4.60
N HIS A 59 10.44 9.27 -4.52
CA HIS A 59 10.44 10.01 -3.27
C HIS A 59 9.16 10.82 -3.20
N LYS A 60 8.31 10.50 -2.24
CA LYS A 60 7.04 11.18 -1.99
C LYS A 60 7.01 11.77 -0.58
N ILE A 61 6.18 12.79 -0.42
CA ILE A 61 5.85 13.39 0.86
C ILE A 61 4.36 13.17 1.14
N TYR A 62 4.05 12.66 2.33
CA TYR A 62 2.71 12.52 2.88
C TYR A 62 2.40 13.64 3.85
N HIS A 63 1.45 14.49 3.49
CA HIS A 63 0.94 15.61 4.29
C HIS A 63 -0.33 15.16 5.02
N LEU A 64 -0.23 14.77 6.30
CA LEU A 64 -1.31 14.05 7.02
C LEU A 64 -2.00 14.88 8.14
N LYS A 65 -1.99 16.22 8.02
CA LYS A 65 -2.39 17.16 9.09
C LYS A 65 -3.68 16.78 9.81
N SER A 66 -4.84 16.88 9.15
CA SER A 66 -6.14 16.60 9.78
C SER A 66 -6.46 15.11 9.81
N LYS A 67 -5.85 14.31 8.92
CA LYS A 67 -6.13 12.88 8.71
C LYS A 67 -5.64 11.91 9.80
N VAL A 68 -4.79 12.35 10.72
CA VAL A 68 -4.31 11.50 11.84
C VAL A 68 -5.19 11.62 13.10
N PRO A 69 -5.23 10.57 13.96
CA PRO A 69 -5.94 10.59 15.23
C PRO A 69 -5.50 11.72 16.15
N GLY A 70 -6.37 12.14 17.07
CA GLY A 70 -6.07 13.18 18.05
C GLY A 70 -4.87 12.82 18.92
N PHE A 71 -4.74 11.56 19.32
CA PHE A 71 -3.62 11.11 20.14
C PHE A 71 -2.27 11.25 19.43
N VAL A 72 -2.22 11.15 18.09
CA VAL A 72 -1.00 11.37 17.30
C VAL A 72 -0.64 12.85 17.26
N LYS A 73 -1.66 13.72 17.13
CA LYS A 73 -1.47 15.18 17.17
C LYS A 73 -0.94 15.69 18.51
N MET A 74 -1.28 15.02 19.62
CA MET A 74 -0.86 15.47 20.96
C MET A 74 0.65 15.44 21.19
N PHE A 75 1.39 14.57 20.48
CA PHE A 75 2.84 14.45 20.63
C PHE A 75 3.62 14.82 19.36
N ALA A 76 2.91 15.26 18.31
CA ALA A 76 3.49 15.74 17.06
C ALA A 76 3.48 17.27 17.07
N PRO A 77 4.65 17.96 17.10
CA PRO A 77 4.71 19.41 16.90
C PRO A 77 3.94 19.89 15.66
N GLU A 78 3.47 21.14 15.67
CA GLU A 78 2.77 21.70 14.52
C GLU A 78 3.68 21.68 13.28
N GLY A 79 3.23 21.03 12.20
CA GLY A 79 4.03 20.80 10.99
C GLY A 79 4.82 19.48 10.96
N SER A 80 4.82 18.68 12.03
CA SER A 80 5.55 17.40 12.12
C SER A 80 4.74 16.17 11.65
N LEU A 81 3.68 16.39 10.87
CA LEU A 81 2.87 15.30 10.29
C LEU A 81 3.15 15.16 8.79
N VAL A 82 4.44 15.33 8.47
CA VAL A 82 4.99 15.25 7.13
C VAL A 82 5.93 14.04 7.11
N PHE A 83 5.60 13.06 6.29
CA PHE A 83 6.35 11.81 6.20
C PHE A 83 6.95 11.64 4.82
N HIS A 84 8.21 11.25 4.79
CA HIS A 84 8.95 11.01 3.55
C HIS A 84 8.92 9.53 3.25
N GLU A 85 8.24 9.18 2.16
CA GLU A 85 8.31 7.85 1.58
C GLU A 85 9.41 7.82 0.52
N LYS A 86 10.34 6.89 0.65
CA LYS A 86 11.31 6.55 -0.38
C LYS A 86 11.12 5.09 -0.76
N ALA A 87 10.88 4.82 -2.03
CA ALA A 87 10.67 3.47 -2.54
C ALA A 87 11.65 3.12 -3.66
N TRP A 88 12.17 1.91 -3.60
CA TRP A 88 13.03 1.25 -4.58
C TRP A 88 12.27 0.05 -5.13
N ASN A 89 11.65 0.25 -6.30
CA ASN A 89 10.83 -0.76 -6.96
C ASN A 89 11.66 -1.48 -8.03
N ALA A 90 12.26 -2.60 -7.66
CA ALA A 90 12.96 -3.54 -8.53
C ALA A 90 12.08 -4.77 -8.77
N TYR A 91 10.89 -4.54 -9.32
CA TYR A 91 9.84 -5.54 -9.48
C TYR A 91 10.39 -6.88 -10.04
N PRO A 92 10.10 -8.03 -9.40
CA PRO A 92 9.01 -8.30 -8.47
C PRO A 92 9.31 -8.02 -6.98
N TYR A 93 10.48 -7.47 -6.65
CA TYR A 93 10.79 -7.01 -5.30
C TYR A 93 10.59 -5.49 -5.18
N CYS A 94 10.08 -5.03 -4.04
CA CYS A 94 9.98 -3.60 -3.74
C CYS A 94 10.35 -3.35 -2.29
N ARG A 95 11.13 -2.30 -2.05
CA ARG A 95 11.44 -1.81 -0.70
C ARG A 95 10.99 -0.36 -0.57
N THR A 96 10.16 -0.10 0.43
CA THR A 96 9.67 1.23 0.79
C THR A 96 10.08 1.56 2.22
N ILE A 97 10.58 2.77 2.43
CA ILE A 97 10.96 3.30 3.74
C ILE A 97 10.23 4.62 3.94
N VAL A 98 9.41 4.69 4.99
CA VAL A 98 8.73 5.89 5.44
C VAL A 98 9.41 6.40 6.70
N THR A 99 9.79 7.67 6.69
CA THR A 99 10.47 8.36 7.79
C THR A 99 9.83 9.72 8.02
N HIS A 100 10.07 10.32 9.18
CA HIS A 100 9.63 11.68 9.45
C HIS A 100 10.55 12.72 8.76
N ASP A 101 9.98 13.80 8.20
CA ASP A 101 10.65 14.83 7.39
C ASP A 101 11.88 15.42 8.09
N THR A 102 11.73 15.84 9.35
CA THR A 102 12.88 16.30 10.13
C THR A 102 13.52 15.11 10.84
N ASN A 103 14.68 14.70 10.35
CA ASN A 103 15.67 13.87 11.06
C ASN A 103 16.23 14.59 12.32
N GLU A 104 15.47 15.51 12.92
CA GLU A 104 15.78 16.23 14.15
C GLU A 104 14.90 15.74 15.29
N TYR A 105 13.62 15.42 15.03
CA TYR A 105 12.67 15.06 16.09
C TYR A 105 12.69 13.58 16.44
N MET A 106 12.36 12.70 15.49
CA MET A 106 12.29 11.25 15.74
C MET A 106 13.50 10.47 15.23
N LYS A 107 14.41 11.08 14.45
CA LYS A 107 15.65 10.45 13.95
C LYS A 107 15.48 8.98 13.56
N GLU A 108 16.28 8.09 14.16
CA GLU A 108 16.22 6.65 13.98
C GLU A 108 15.16 5.98 14.85
N ASP A 109 14.50 6.72 15.73
CA ASP A 109 13.48 6.24 16.65
C ASP A 109 12.12 6.05 15.97
N PHE A 110 11.93 6.54 14.74
CA PHE A 110 10.76 6.22 13.92
C PHE A 110 11.12 5.78 12.50
N PHE A 111 10.60 4.62 12.08
CA PHE A 111 10.46 4.29 10.67
C PHE A 111 9.34 3.27 10.44
N ILE A 112 8.79 3.28 9.23
CA ILE A 112 7.99 2.19 8.68
C ILE A 112 8.76 1.67 7.47
N LYS A 113 9.05 0.38 7.44
CA LYS A 113 9.70 -0.28 6.31
C LYS A 113 8.76 -1.35 5.78
N ILE A 114 8.46 -1.27 4.49
CA ILE A 114 7.64 -2.24 3.78
C ILE A 114 8.53 -2.90 2.73
N GLU A 115 8.77 -4.19 2.89
CA GLU A 115 9.46 -5.02 1.92
C GLU A 115 8.43 -5.94 1.29
N THR A 116 8.41 -6.04 -0.03
CA THR A 116 7.39 -6.82 -0.73
C THR A 116 8.00 -7.72 -1.78
N TRP A 117 7.64 -8.99 -1.71
CA TRP A 117 7.81 -9.95 -2.79
C TRP A 117 6.47 -10.22 -3.48
N HIS A 118 6.45 -10.14 -4.80
CA HIS A 118 5.32 -10.58 -5.62
C HIS A 118 5.68 -11.95 -6.20
N LYS A 119 4.91 -12.99 -5.87
CA LYS A 119 5.20 -14.37 -6.30
C LYS A 119 3.99 -14.99 -7.01
N PRO A 120 4.21 -15.86 -8.01
CA PRO A 120 3.14 -16.52 -8.75
C PRO A 120 2.58 -17.74 -7.99
N ASP A 121 2.10 -17.53 -6.77
CA ASP A 121 1.53 -18.57 -5.91
C ASP A 121 0.27 -18.09 -5.17
N LEU A 122 -0.16 -18.85 -4.16
CA LEU A 122 -1.35 -18.58 -3.34
C LEU A 122 -1.00 -18.23 -1.89
N GLY A 123 0.16 -17.65 -1.63
CA GLY A 123 0.51 -17.19 -0.27
C GLY A 123 1.02 -18.29 0.67
N THR A 124 1.49 -19.41 0.12
CA THR A 124 1.90 -20.60 0.88
C THR A 124 3.38 -20.68 1.22
N GLN A 125 4.22 -19.79 0.67
CA GLN A 125 5.64 -19.77 0.99
C GLN A 125 5.89 -19.12 2.35
N GLU A 126 6.66 -19.80 3.19
CA GLU A 126 7.07 -19.29 4.50
C GLU A 126 8.40 -18.55 4.40
N ASN A 127 8.54 -17.44 5.14
CA ASN A 127 9.77 -16.65 5.24
C ASN A 127 10.41 -16.28 3.87
N VAL A 128 9.59 -15.83 2.90
CA VAL A 128 10.08 -15.46 1.55
C VAL A 128 11.14 -14.35 1.56
N HIS A 129 11.15 -13.55 2.63
CA HIS A 129 12.11 -12.48 2.89
C HIS A 129 13.44 -12.98 3.48
N SER A 130 13.56 -14.28 3.76
CA SER A 130 14.77 -14.91 4.32
C SER A 130 15.25 -14.23 5.60
N LEU A 131 14.32 -13.89 6.50
CA LEU A 131 14.65 -13.36 7.82
C LEU A 131 15.36 -14.42 8.66
N ASP A 132 16.16 -13.96 9.63
CA ASP A 132 16.74 -14.83 10.66
C ASP A 132 15.63 -15.69 11.32
N PRO A 133 15.85 -17.00 11.53
CA PRO A 133 14.83 -17.89 12.08
C PRO A 133 14.25 -17.45 13.44
N ASN A 134 15.03 -16.76 14.28
CA ASN A 134 14.53 -16.26 15.56
C ASN A 134 13.66 -15.02 15.40
N ILE A 135 13.98 -14.15 14.43
CA ILE A 135 13.12 -13.04 14.07
C ILE A 135 11.82 -13.56 13.44
N TRP A 136 11.91 -14.50 12.50
CA TRP A 136 10.75 -15.06 11.80
C TRP A 136 9.69 -15.62 12.76
N LYS A 137 10.11 -16.30 13.83
CA LYS A 137 9.20 -16.82 14.87
C LYS A 137 8.35 -15.75 15.57
N THR A 138 8.78 -14.49 15.53
CA THR A 138 8.05 -13.35 16.11
C THR A 138 7.12 -12.67 15.11
N VAL A 139 7.23 -12.99 13.83
CA VAL A 139 6.44 -12.38 12.76
C VAL A 139 5.04 -12.99 12.74
N GLU A 140 4.03 -12.16 12.93
CA GLU A 140 2.64 -12.54 12.69
C GLU A 140 2.34 -12.48 11.19
N VAL A 141 1.86 -13.59 10.63
CA VAL A 141 1.37 -13.66 9.25
C VAL A 141 -0.12 -13.31 9.24
N VAL A 142 -0.48 -12.26 8.51
CA VAL A 142 -1.85 -11.75 8.39
C VAL A 142 -2.35 -11.96 6.97
N GLN A 143 -3.44 -12.70 6.81
CA GLN A 143 -4.09 -12.90 5.52
C GLN A 143 -5.05 -11.73 5.25
N ILE A 144 -4.95 -11.12 4.08
CA ILE A 144 -5.92 -10.14 3.59
C ILE A 144 -6.76 -10.81 2.51
N ASP A 145 -8.07 -10.85 2.71
CA ASP A 145 -9.02 -11.36 1.73
C ASP A 145 -9.82 -10.21 1.13
N ILE A 146 -9.53 -9.87 -0.12
CA ILE A 146 -10.16 -8.73 -0.81
C ILE A 146 -11.67 -8.94 -1.02
N ALA A 147 -12.17 -10.16 -0.96
CA ALA A 147 -13.60 -10.47 -1.09
C ALA A 147 -14.34 -10.48 0.26
N ASP A 148 -13.63 -10.51 1.39
CA ASP A 148 -14.22 -10.62 2.71
C ASP A 148 -14.68 -9.25 3.23
N ARG A 149 -16.01 -9.02 3.18
CA ARG A 149 -16.64 -7.78 3.65
C ARG A 149 -16.32 -7.48 5.12
N THR A 150 -16.05 -8.47 5.95
CA THR A 150 -15.77 -8.26 7.38
C THR A 150 -14.41 -7.63 7.65
N GLN A 151 -13.51 -7.62 6.65
CA GLN A 151 -12.19 -6.98 6.75
C GLN A 151 -12.20 -5.50 6.36
N VAL A 152 -13.34 -4.98 5.92
CA VAL A 152 -13.50 -3.58 5.47
C VAL A 152 -14.26 -2.80 6.54
N GLU A 153 -13.67 -1.70 7.00
CA GLU A 153 -14.32 -0.81 7.95
C GLU A 153 -15.60 -0.21 7.32
N PRO A 154 -16.71 -0.04 8.07
CA PRO A 154 -17.96 0.46 7.51
C PRO A 154 -17.82 1.79 6.76
N ALA A 155 -16.98 2.70 7.25
CA ALA A 155 -16.73 4.01 6.65
C ALA A 155 -15.94 3.95 5.32
N ASP A 156 -15.25 2.85 5.05
CA ASP A 156 -14.47 2.67 3.81
C ASP A 156 -15.25 1.96 2.71
N TYR A 157 -16.38 1.34 3.06
CA TYR A 157 -17.09 0.50 2.12
C TYR A 157 -17.75 1.31 1.01
N LYS A 158 -17.44 0.93 -0.23
CA LYS A 158 -18.10 1.40 -1.44
C LYS A 158 -18.45 0.20 -2.29
N ALA A 159 -19.67 0.16 -2.80
CA ALA A 159 -20.16 -0.98 -3.59
C ALA A 159 -19.39 -1.12 -4.91
N GLU A 160 -19.03 0.01 -5.52
CA GLU A 160 -18.24 0.07 -6.75
C GLU A 160 -16.77 -0.36 -6.58
N GLU A 161 -16.29 -0.49 -5.34
CA GLU A 161 -14.96 -0.99 -4.98
C GLU A 161 -15.05 -2.35 -4.25
N ASP A 162 -16.12 -3.12 -4.52
CA ASP A 162 -16.35 -4.43 -3.90
C ASP A 162 -16.14 -5.62 -4.84
N PRO A 163 -14.99 -6.33 -4.72
CA PRO A 163 -14.69 -7.51 -5.53
C PRO A 163 -15.73 -8.64 -5.43
N ALA A 164 -16.51 -8.70 -4.34
CA ALA A 164 -17.53 -9.72 -4.15
C ALA A 164 -18.76 -9.53 -5.06
N ILE A 165 -18.92 -8.36 -5.66
CA ILE A 165 -20.02 -8.04 -6.57
C ILE A 165 -19.54 -7.49 -7.93
N PHE A 166 -18.27 -7.09 -8.03
CA PHE A 166 -17.67 -6.63 -9.27
C PHE A 166 -17.30 -7.79 -10.20
N GLN A 167 -17.67 -7.68 -11.48
CA GLN A 167 -17.18 -8.54 -12.55
C GLN A 167 -16.57 -7.70 -13.67
N SER A 168 -15.36 -8.04 -14.06
CA SER A 168 -14.65 -7.39 -15.17
C SER A 168 -15.34 -7.67 -16.50
N VAL A 169 -15.62 -6.63 -17.26
CA VAL A 169 -16.19 -6.74 -18.61
C VAL A 169 -15.14 -7.28 -19.58
N LYS A 170 -13.87 -6.85 -19.45
CA LYS A 170 -12.77 -7.23 -20.37
C LYS A 170 -12.23 -8.63 -20.12
N THR A 171 -12.10 -9.05 -18.86
CA THR A 171 -11.46 -10.33 -18.49
C THR A 171 -12.42 -11.39 -17.99
N LYS A 172 -13.67 -11.02 -17.69
CA LYS A 172 -14.70 -11.89 -17.05
C LYS A 172 -14.36 -12.38 -15.65
N ARG A 173 -13.27 -11.90 -15.04
CA ARG A 173 -12.89 -12.22 -13.65
C ARG A 173 -13.86 -11.57 -12.67
N GLY A 174 -14.10 -12.25 -11.56
CA GLY A 174 -15.11 -11.86 -10.58
C GLY A 174 -16.53 -12.26 -11.01
N PRO A 175 -17.53 -12.10 -10.12
CA PRO A 175 -17.40 -11.69 -8.73
C PRO A 175 -16.65 -12.71 -7.88
N LEU A 176 -15.95 -12.25 -6.85
CA LEU A 176 -15.19 -13.10 -5.94
C LEU A 176 -16.08 -13.58 -4.79
N GLY A 177 -16.62 -14.80 -4.92
CA GLY A 177 -17.43 -15.43 -3.87
C GLY A 177 -16.57 -15.91 -2.67
N PRO A 178 -17.19 -16.39 -1.57
CA PRO A 178 -16.46 -16.81 -0.35
C PRO A 178 -15.40 -17.91 -0.57
N ASN A 179 -15.53 -18.72 -1.63
CA ASN A 179 -14.60 -19.80 -1.96
C ASN A 179 -13.64 -19.44 -3.11
N TRP A 180 -13.58 -18.17 -3.53
CA TRP A 180 -12.85 -17.75 -4.73
C TRP A 180 -11.38 -18.19 -4.74
N LYS A 181 -10.71 -18.23 -3.58
CA LYS A 181 -9.31 -18.73 -3.47
C LYS A 181 -9.18 -20.22 -3.81
N LYS A 182 -10.15 -21.05 -3.41
CA LYS A 182 -10.18 -22.49 -3.75
C LYS A 182 -10.49 -22.69 -5.23
N GLU A 183 -11.45 -21.92 -5.76
CA GLU A 183 -11.80 -21.93 -7.18
C GLU A 183 -10.61 -21.49 -8.05
N LEU A 184 -9.90 -20.44 -7.63
CA LEU A 184 -8.68 -19.95 -8.26
C LEU A 184 -7.58 -21.03 -8.26
N ALA A 185 -7.42 -21.76 -7.15
CA ALA A 185 -6.45 -22.84 -7.06
C ALA A 185 -6.72 -23.95 -8.09
N ASN A 186 -7.98 -24.27 -8.31
CA ASN A 186 -8.43 -25.37 -9.16
C ASN A 186 -8.58 -24.99 -10.65
N THR A 187 -8.45 -23.71 -11.02
CA THR A 187 -8.64 -23.25 -12.41
C THR A 187 -7.30 -23.13 -13.12
N GLU A 188 -6.94 -24.09 -13.98
CA GLU A 188 -5.62 -24.16 -14.64
C GLU A 188 -5.20 -22.87 -15.37
N ASN A 189 -6.13 -22.16 -16.01
CA ASN A 189 -5.84 -20.99 -16.83
C ASN A 189 -6.15 -19.64 -16.16
N CYS A 190 -6.46 -19.63 -14.87
CA CYS A 190 -6.71 -18.37 -14.15
C CYS A 190 -5.40 -17.86 -13.52
N PRO A 191 -4.93 -16.66 -13.90
CA PRO A 191 -3.68 -16.13 -13.37
C PRO A 191 -3.85 -15.79 -11.89
N ARG A 192 -2.79 -16.07 -11.12
CA ARG A 192 -2.78 -15.93 -9.67
C ARG A 192 -1.42 -15.44 -9.19
N MET A 193 -1.43 -14.67 -8.13
CA MET A 193 -0.23 -14.23 -7.45
C MET A 193 -0.51 -13.94 -5.97
N CYS A 194 0.54 -13.86 -5.17
CA CYS A 194 0.48 -13.36 -3.80
C CYS A 194 1.54 -12.27 -3.56
N ALA A 195 1.10 -11.16 -2.97
CA ALA A 195 1.99 -10.11 -2.51
C ALA A 195 2.29 -10.36 -1.03
N TYR A 196 3.54 -10.68 -0.72
CA TYR A 196 4.04 -10.88 0.63
C TYR A 196 4.61 -9.56 1.12
N LYS A 197 3.82 -8.79 1.86
CA LYS A 197 4.17 -7.44 2.33
C LYS A 197 4.66 -7.51 3.78
N LEU A 198 5.98 -7.55 3.96
CA LEU A 198 6.62 -7.52 5.27
C LEU A 198 6.74 -6.07 5.79
N VAL A 199 5.95 -5.75 6.82
CA VAL A 199 5.91 -4.43 7.44
C VAL A 199 6.66 -4.47 8.77
N THR A 200 7.77 -3.74 8.82
CA THR A 200 8.56 -3.49 10.03
C THR A 200 8.33 -2.06 10.50
N ILE A 201 7.88 -1.89 11.74
CA ILE A 201 7.70 -0.59 12.36
C ILE A 201 8.64 -0.48 13.55
N LYS A 202 9.34 0.65 13.61
CA LYS A 202 10.04 1.10 14.82
C LYS A 202 9.39 2.40 15.25
N PHE A 203 8.95 2.46 16.51
CA PHE A 203 8.58 3.72 17.14
C PHE A 203 9.02 3.72 18.60
N ARG A 204 10.14 4.37 18.89
CA ARG A 204 10.72 4.43 20.23
C ARG A 204 10.29 5.70 20.93
N TRP A 205 9.21 5.60 21.70
CA TRP A 205 8.74 6.68 22.57
C TRP A 205 8.25 6.13 23.90
N TRP A 206 8.74 6.69 25.01
CA TRP A 206 8.42 6.23 26.35
C TRP A 206 6.90 6.33 26.64
N GLY A 207 6.28 5.18 26.94
CA GLY A 207 4.84 5.08 27.22
C GLY A 207 3.90 5.02 26.01
N LEU A 208 4.41 5.24 24.78
CA LEU A 208 3.58 5.24 23.55
C LEU A 208 3.98 4.18 22.52
N GLN A 209 5.17 3.56 22.65
CA GLN A 209 5.71 2.58 21.70
C GLN A 209 4.66 1.57 21.19
N ASN A 210 4.19 0.69 22.08
CA ASN A 210 3.29 -0.40 21.69
C ASN A 210 2.00 0.13 21.06
N LYS A 211 1.41 1.21 21.60
CA LYS A 211 0.15 1.77 21.11
C LYS A 211 0.29 2.28 19.68
N VAL A 212 1.36 3.01 19.38
CA VAL A 212 1.60 3.59 18.05
C VAL A 212 2.00 2.51 17.05
N GLU A 213 2.87 1.57 17.42
CA GLU A 213 3.28 0.47 16.52
C GLU A 213 2.07 -0.38 16.10
N HIS A 214 1.18 -0.72 17.03
CA HIS A 214 -0.04 -1.48 16.71
C HIS A 214 -1.05 -0.65 15.91
N PHE A 215 -1.18 0.65 16.21
CA PHE A 215 -2.03 1.54 15.44
C PHE A 215 -1.58 1.61 13.97
N ILE A 216 -0.28 1.80 13.72
CA ILE A 216 0.27 1.84 12.36
C ILE A 216 0.06 0.49 11.65
N GLN A 217 0.32 -0.66 12.30
CA GLN A 217 0.01 -1.97 11.71
C GLN A 217 -1.46 -2.10 11.31
N LYS A 218 -2.40 -1.57 12.11
CA LYS A 218 -3.83 -1.56 11.78
C LYS A 218 -4.11 -0.69 10.55
N GLN A 219 -3.49 0.49 10.46
CA GLN A 219 -3.65 1.36 9.30
C GLN A 219 -3.04 0.75 8.02
N GLU A 220 -1.85 0.13 8.10
CA GLU A 220 -1.25 -0.58 6.96
C GLU A 220 -2.16 -1.71 6.47
N LYS A 221 -2.74 -2.50 7.38
CA LYS A 221 -3.74 -3.52 7.02
C LYS A 221 -4.94 -2.90 6.30
N ARG A 222 -5.48 -1.80 6.81
CA ARG A 222 -6.63 -1.07 6.23
C ARG A 222 -6.29 -0.56 4.82
N ILE A 223 -5.12 0.07 4.66
CA ILE A 223 -4.61 0.57 3.38
C ILE A 223 -4.48 -0.58 2.38
N PHE A 224 -3.80 -1.68 2.75
CA PHE A 224 -3.65 -2.83 1.87
C PHE A 224 -5.00 -3.45 1.51
N THR A 225 -5.94 -3.55 2.44
CA THR A 225 -7.26 -4.11 2.17
C THR A 225 -8.00 -3.28 1.12
N ASN A 226 -8.10 -1.96 1.34
CA ASN A 226 -8.84 -1.06 0.44
C ASN A 226 -8.14 -0.92 -0.91
N PHE A 227 -6.81 -0.76 -0.92
CA PHE A 227 -6.01 -0.63 -2.14
C PHE A 227 -6.18 -1.83 -3.07
N HIS A 228 -6.10 -3.05 -2.56
CA HIS A 228 -6.18 -4.23 -3.42
C HIS A 228 -7.61 -4.55 -3.86
N ARG A 229 -8.63 -4.14 -3.09
CA ARG A 229 -10.03 -4.16 -3.52
C ARG A 229 -10.26 -3.22 -4.70
N GLN A 230 -9.77 -1.99 -4.59
CA GLN A 230 -9.81 -1.00 -5.67
C GLN A 230 -9.04 -1.47 -6.90
N LEU A 231 -7.82 -1.98 -6.73
CA LEU A 231 -6.99 -2.52 -7.81
C LEU A 231 -7.75 -3.57 -8.63
N PHE A 232 -8.42 -4.51 -7.96
CA PHE A 232 -9.21 -5.52 -8.67
C PHE A 232 -10.44 -4.92 -9.36
N CYS A 233 -11.19 -4.05 -8.69
CA CYS A 233 -12.38 -3.42 -9.27
C CYS A 233 -12.05 -2.44 -10.41
N TRP A 234 -10.81 -1.97 -10.49
CA TRP A 234 -10.31 -1.13 -11.57
C TRP A 234 -9.62 -1.92 -12.68
N ILE A 235 -9.67 -3.26 -12.67
CA ILE A 235 -9.00 -4.10 -13.68
C ILE A 235 -9.35 -3.68 -15.10
N ASP A 236 -10.61 -3.35 -15.39
CA ASP A 236 -10.99 -2.92 -16.74
C ASP A 236 -10.33 -1.60 -17.18
N LYS A 237 -9.86 -0.77 -16.24
CA LYS A 237 -9.20 0.50 -16.52
C LYS A 237 -7.71 0.34 -16.81
N TRP A 238 -7.04 -0.62 -16.18
CA TRP A 238 -5.59 -0.79 -16.31
C TRP A 238 -5.19 -2.02 -17.12
N ILE A 239 -6.07 -3.01 -17.29
CA ILE A 239 -5.78 -4.21 -18.07
C ILE A 239 -5.56 -3.82 -19.54
N GLY A 240 -4.37 -4.15 -20.04
CA GLY A 240 -3.91 -3.78 -21.39
C GLY A 240 -3.11 -2.49 -21.49
N LEU A 241 -2.95 -1.72 -20.40
CA LEU A 241 -1.99 -0.61 -20.39
C LEU A 241 -0.55 -1.16 -20.48
N THR A 242 0.30 -0.45 -21.22
CA THR A 242 1.73 -0.73 -21.27
C THR A 242 2.47 0.00 -20.14
N MET A 243 3.70 -0.41 -19.85
CA MET A 243 4.55 0.34 -18.93
C MET A 243 4.82 1.78 -19.40
N GLU A 244 4.85 2.02 -20.71
CA GLU A 244 4.97 3.38 -21.27
C GLU A 244 3.74 4.24 -20.97
N ASP A 245 2.54 3.67 -21.12
CA ASP A 245 1.29 4.35 -20.73
C ASP A 245 1.31 4.71 -19.24
N ILE A 246 1.79 3.79 -18.38
CA ILE A 246 1.93 4.03 -16.96
C ILE A 246 2.90 5.18 -16.66
N ARG A 247 4.06 5.25 -17.33
CA ARG A 247 5.00 6.37 -17.13
C ARG A 247 4.39 7.71 -17.50
N ARG A 248 3.69 7.78 -18.63
CA ARG A 248 2.95 8.99 -19.03
C ARG A 248 1.90 9.38 -17.99
N MET A 249 1.15 8.40 -17.47
CA MET A 249 0.17 8.64 -16.42
C MET A 249 0.79 9.12 -15.09
N GLU A 250 1.94 8.59 -14.70
CA GLU A 250 2.66 9.03 -13.49
C GLU A 250 3.08 10.50 -13.61
N ASP A 251 3.60 10.91 -14.77
CA ASP A 251 4.00 12.31 -15.05
C ASP A 251 2.82 13.27 -15.03
N GLU A 252 1.68 12.87 -15.60
CA GLU A 252 0.42 13.63 -15.54
C GLU A 252 -0.10 13.71 -14.11
N THR A 253 -0.09 12.59 -13.38
CA THR A 253 -0.55 12.49 -12.00
C THR A 253 0.28 13.36 -11.07
N GLN A 254 1.59 13.43 -11.25
CA GLN A 254 2.45 14.32 -10.44
C GLN A 254 1.99 15.78 -10.51
N LYS A 255 1.70 16.28 -11.72
CA LYS A 255 1.22 17.65 -11.93
C LYS A 255 -0.19 17.86 -11.37
N GLU A 256 -1.06 16.87 -11.56
CA GLU A 256 -2.44 16.90 -11.07
C GLU A 256 -2.49 16.93 -9.54
N LEU A 257 -1.70 16.09 -8.87
CA LEU A 257 -1.61 16.03 -7.41
C LEU A 257 -1.17 17.38 -6.82
N GLU A 258 -0.19 18.04 -7.42
CA GLU A 258 0.26 19.35 -6.95
C GLU A 258 -0.87 20.39 -7.06
N ALA A 259 -1.61 20.40 -8.18
CA ALA A 259 -2.72 21.31 -8.41
C ALA A 259 -3.88 21.06 -7.42
N ILE A 260 -4.30 19.80 -7.25
CA ILE A 260 -5.39 19.42 -6.35
C ILE A 260 -5.00 19.66 -4.88
N ARG A 261 -3.75 19.38 -4.49
CA ARG A 261 -3.26 19.67 -3.13
C ARG A 261 -3.39 21.15 -2.82
N LYS A 262 -3.00 22.04 -3.74
CA LYS A 262 -3.03 23.50 -3.54
C LYS A 262 -4.43 24.11 -3.60
N LYS A 263 -5.32 23.59 -4.45
CA LYS A 263 -6.60 24.24 -4.80
C LYS A 263 -7.85 23.46 -4.44
N GLY A 264 -7.72 22.18 -4.11
CA GLY A 264 -8.85 21.29 -3.78
C GLY A 264 -9.29 21.39 -2.32
N THR A 265 -10.31 20.61 -1.98
CA THR A 265 -10.76 20.36 -0.60
C THR A 265 -10.16 19.06 -0.04
N VAL A 266 -9.96 18.99 1.27
CA VAL A 266 -9.56 17.76 1.97
C VAL A 266 -10.57 16.65 1.68
N ARG A 267 -10.06 15.44 1.39
CA ARG A 267 -10.85 14.28 0.95
C ARG A 267 -10.11 12.97 1.27
N GLY A 268 -10.77 11.84 1.03
CA GLY A 268 -10.19 10.51 1.20
C GLY A 268 -10.31 9.99 2.63
N THR A 269 -9.48 9.01 2.96
CA THR A 269 -9.55 8.28 4.22
C THR A 269 -9.07 9.14 5.39
N SER A 270 -9.83 9.13 6.47
CA SER A 270 -9.46 9.75 7.74
C SER A 270 -9.30 8.68 8.82
N ALA A 271 -8.24 8.84 9.63
CA ALA A 271 -8.06 8.14 10.88
C ALA A 271 -8.27 9.07 12.09
N ALA A 272 -8.76 10.30 11.86
CA ALA A 272 -9.16 11.18 12.95
C ALA A 272 -10.26 10.52 13.79
N ASP A 273 -10.20 10.71 15.11
CA ASP A 273 -11.25 10.24 16.01
C ASP A 273 -12.57 10.92 15.61
N SER A 274 -13.61 10.12 15.34
CA SER A 274 -14.98 10.59 15.07
C SER A 274 -15.68 10.98 16.36
#